data_AF-A0A926TI33-F1
#
_entry.id   AF-A0A926TI33-F1
#
_cell.length_a   1.000
_cell.length_b   1.000
_cell.length_c   1.000
_cell.angle_alpha   90.00
_cell.angle_beta   90.00
_cell.angle_gamma   90.00
#
_symmetry.space_group_name_H-M   'P 1'
#
loop_
_entity.id
_entity.type
_entity.pdbx_description
1 polymer ?
#
loop_
_entity_poly.entity_id
_entity_poly.type
_entity_poly.pdbx_seq_one_letter_code
_entity_poly.pdbx_strand_id
1 'polypeptide(L)' 'MYQWEYRTIKFYAQGSLQAGRINDVELETTLNEFGARGWELVTILPGTRDNGELWDFVAILKREVP' A
#
# COMPACT_ATOMS: atom_id res chain seq x y z
N MET A 1 -14.49 20.97 -12.67
CA MET A 1 -15.12 19.72 -12.20
C MET A 1 -13.99 18.90 -11.62
N TYR A 2 -14.03 18.52 -10.35
CA TYR A 2 -12.93 17.80 -9.72
C TYR A 2 -12.76 16.42 -10.37
N GLN A 3 -11.62 16.18 -11.02
CA GLN A 3 -11.26 14.86 -11.54
C GLN A 3 -10.26 14.20 -10.60
N TRP A 4 -10.46 12.90 -10.34
CA TRP A 4 -9.61 12.13 -9.44
C TRP A 4 -8.78 11.12 -10.24
N GLU A 5 -7.49 11.07 -9.97
CA GLU A 5 -6.60 9.99 -10.39
C GLU A 5 -6.42 9.01 -9.22
N TYR A 6 -6.48 7.72 -9.50
CA TYR A 6 -6.27 6.65 -8.52
C TYR A 6 -5.01 5.85 -8.84
N ARG A 7 -4.34 5.37 -7.79
CA ARG A 7 -3.15 4.54 -7.91
C ARG A 7 -3.18 3.42 -6.88
N THR A 8 -2.67 2.28 -7.31
CA THR A 8 -2.55 1.07 -6.51
C THR A 8 -1.08 0.76 -6.25
N ILE A 9 -0.71 0.52 -5.00
CA ILE A 9 0.63 0.12 -4.60
C ILE A 9 0.53 -1.20 -3.85
N LYS A 10 1.34 -2.18 -4.23
CA LYS A 10 1.33 -3.51 -3.65
C LYS A 10 2.63 -3.74 -2.89
N PHE A 11 2.50 -4.20 -1.66
CA PHE A 11 3.62 -4.51 -0.78
C PHE A 11 3.55 -5.98 -0.40
N TYR A 12 4.68 -6.67 -0.49
CA TYR A 12 4.76 -8.09 -0.15
C TYR A 12 5.38 -8.25 1.24
N ALA A 13 4.86 -9.20 2.01
CA ALA A 13 5.46 -9.58 3.27
C ALA A 13 6.90 -10.11 3.03
N GLN A 14 7.87 -9.66 3.84
CA GLN A 14 9.26 -10.12 3.73
C GLN A 14 9.51 -11.32 4.67
N GLY A 15 10.26 -12.32 4.16
CA GLY A 15 10.76 -13.46 4.95
C GLY A 15 10.16 -14.83 4.59
N SER A 16 10.95 -15.90 4.74
CA SER A 16 10.57 -17.27 4.38
C SER A 16 10.15 -18.18 5.54
N LEU A 17 10.34 -17.78 6.81
CA LEU A 17 10.26 -18.75 7.92
C LEU A 17 9.63 -18.27 9.24
N GLN A 18 9.30 -16.99 9.44
CA GLN A 18 8.60 -16.56 10.66
C GLN A 18 7.87 -15.23 10.46
N ALA A 19 6.56 -15.34 10.29
CA ALA A 19 5.57 -14.29 10.57
C ALA A 19 5.43 -13.11 9.59
N GLY A 20 5.58 -13.34 8.27
CA GLY A 20 5.02 -12.46 7.23
C GLY A 20 5.04 -10.95 7.53
N ARG A 21 6.16 -10.43 8.04
CA ARG A 21 6.20 -9.07 8.57
C ARG A 21 6.27 -8.12 7.39
N ILE A 22 5.34 -7.17 7.39
CA ILE A 22 5.40 -6.01 6.51
C ILE A 22 6.65 -5.21 6.91
N ASN A 23 7.44 -4.82 5.92
CA ASN A 23 8.50 -3.85 6.11
C ASN A 23 7.86 -2.46 6.28
N ASP A 24 7.72 -2.03 7.53
CA ASP A 24 7.15 -0.76 7.93
C ASP A 24 7.94 0.43 7.35
N VAL A 25 9.27 0.33 7.31
CA VAL A 25 10.13 1.35 6.70
C VAL A 25 9.84 1.52 5.21
N GLU A 26 9.69 0.42 4.46
CA GLU A 26 9.32 0.45 3.04
C GLU A 26 7.94 1.07 2.83
N LEU A 27 6.96 0.67 3.65
CA LEU A 27 5.60 1.20 3.61
C LEU A 27 5.59 2.71 3.86
N GLU A 28 6.17 3.16 4.97
CA GLU A 28 6.20 4.56 5.37
C GLU A 28 6.95 5.43 4.36
N THR A 29 8.12 4.98 3.90
CA THR A 29 8.92 5.70 2.89
C THR A 29 8.10 5.87 1.61
N THR A 30 7.47 4.80 1.13
CA THR A 30 6.65 4.84 -0.08
C THR A 30 5.46 5.79 0.08
N LEU A 31 4.72 5.70 1.18
CA LEU A 31 3.56 6.57 1.42
C LEU A 31 3.96 8.04 1.55
N ASN A 32 5.08 8.34 2.22
CA ASN A 32 5.60 9.70 2.34
C ASN A 32 6.02 10.27 0.97
N GLU A 33 6.68 9.47 0.12
CA GLU A 33 7.04 9.90 -1.23
C GLU A 33 5.81 10.23 -2.09
N PHE A 34 4.76 9.41 -2.00
CA PHE A 34 3.51 9.66 -2.73
C PHE A 34 2.74 10.85 -2.14
N GLY A 35 2.72 10.98 -0.81
CA GLY A 35 2.18 12.15 -0.10
C GLY A 35 2.82 13.46 -0.56
N ALA A 36 4.14 13.49 -0.69
CA ALA A 36 4.87 14.64 -1.21
C ALA A 36 4.51 15.00 -2.66
N ARG A 37 3.95 14.06 -3.43
CA ARG A 37 3.48 14.24 -4.82
C ARG A 37 1.97 14.53 -4.90
N GLY A 38 1.32 14.81 -3.76
CA GLY A 38 -0.10 15.16 -3.67
C GLY A 38 -1.05 13.96 -3.65
N TRP A 39 -0.54 12.74 -3.43
CA TRP A 39 -1.39 11.56 -3.28
C TRP A 39 -1.84 11.37 -1.83
N GLU A 40 -3.10 11.04 -1.65
CA GLU A 40 -3.74 10.76 -0.38
C GLU A 40 -4.02 9.26 -0.26
N LEU A 41 -3.68 8.66 0.88
CA LEU A 41 -4.04 7.27 1.16
C LEU A 41 -5.56 7.16 1.40
N VAL A 42 -6.22 6.28 0.64
CA VAL A 42 -7.66 6.02 0.75
C VAL A 42 -7.91 4.81 1.65
N THR A 43 -7.22 3.70 1.38
CA THR A 43 -7.40 2.45 2.12
C THR A 43 -6.23 1.50 1.92
N ILE A 44 -6.13 0.50 2.80
CA ILE A 44 -5.23 -0.64 2.70
C ILE A 44 -6.06 -1.92 2.80
N LEU A 45 -5.85 -2.83 1.85
CA LEU A 45 -6.50 -4.15 1.81
C LEU A 45 -5.45 -5.25 2.04
N PRO A 46 -5.60 -6.09 3.08
CA PRO A 46 -4.69 -7.23 3.28
C PRO A 46 -5.02 -8.34 2.28
N GLY A 47 -3.98 -8.90 1.65
CA GLY A 47 -4.05 -10.16 0.91
C GLY A 47 -3.52 -11.30 1.77
N THR A 48 -4.33 -12.35 1.89
CA THR A 48 -4.00 -13.56 2.66
C THR A 48 -3.93 -14.77 1.73
N ARG A 49 -3.13 -15.77 2.12
CA ARG A 49 -3.14 -17.10 1.49
C ARG A 49 -4.27 -17.95 2.05
N ASP A 50 -4.52 -19.10 1.43
CA ASP A 50 -5.54 -20.07 1.85
C ASP A 50 -5.41 -20.53 3.31
N ASN A 51 -4.20 -20.49 3.87
CA ASN A 51 -3.91 -20.83 5.27
C ASN A 51 -4.12 -19.66 6.26
N GLY A 52 -4.61 -18.50 5.80
CA GLY A 52 -4.81 -17.29 6.61
C GLY A 52 -3.53 -16.47 6.86
N GLU A 53 -2.40 -16.87 6.28
CA GLU A 53 -1.13 -16.13 6.38
C GLU A 53 -1.20 -14.84 5.55
N LEU A 54 -0.78 -13.72 6.15
CA LEU A 54 -0.61 -12.46 5.44
C LEU A 54 0.47 -12.61 4.36
N TRP A 55 0.12 -12.33 3.11
CA TRP A 55 1.00 -12.45 1.95
C TRP A 55 1.43 -11.11 1.41
N ASP A 56 0.45 -10.22 1.25
CA ASP A 56 0.66 -8.90 0.71
C ASP A 56 -0.40 -7.94 1.28
N PHE A 57 -0.26 -6.67 0.95
CA PHE A 57 -1.36 -5.74 1.06
C PHE A 57 -1.31 -4.75 -0.09
N VAL A 58 -2.47 -4.18 -0.37
CA VAL A 58 -2.68 -3.23 -1.45
C VAL A 58 -3.11 -1.90 -0.84
N ALA A 59 -2.30 -0.87 -1.02
CA ALA A 59 -2.67 0.51 -0.72
C ALA A 59 -3.30 1.14 -1.95
N ILE A 60 -4.45 1.78 -1.76
CA ILE A 60 -5.12 2.58 -2.79
C ILE A 60 -4.97 4.05 -2.41
N LEU A 61 -4.43 4.83 -3.35
CA LEU A 61 -4.23 6.27 -3.20
C LEU A 61 -5.06 7.02 -4.23
N LYS A 62 -5.40 8.27 -3.91
CA LYS A 62 -6.06 9.21 -4.84
C LYS A 62 -5.36 10.55 -4.86
N ARG A 63 -5.44 11.28 -5.97
CA ARG A 63 -5.10 12.71 -6.02
C ARG A 63 -6.03 13.45 -6.96
N GLU A 64 -6.21 14.74 -6.70
CA GLU A 64 -6.95 15.62 -7.59
C GLU A 64 -6.10 15.93 -8.83
N VAL A 65 -6.73 15.91 -10.01
CA VAL A 65 -6.11 16.30 -11.28
C VAL A 65 -6.62 17.70 -11.66
N PRO A 66 -5.73 18.61 -12.06
CA PRO A 66 -6.11 19.96 -12.53
C PRO A 66 -7.06 19.95 -13.73
#